data_AF-A0A956E946-F1
#
_entry.id   AF-A0A956E946-F1
#
_cell.length_a   1.000
_cell.length_b   1.000
_cell.length_c   1.000
_cell.angle_alpha   90.00
_cell.angle_beta   90.00
_cell.angle_gamma   90.00
#
_symmetry.space_group_name_H-M   'P 1'
#
loop_
_entity.id
_entity.type
_entity.pdbx_description
1 polymer ?
#
loop_
_entity_poly.entity_id
_entity_poly.type
_entity_poly.pdbx_seq_one_letter_code
_entity_poly.pdbx_strand_id
1 'polypeptide(L)'
;QAALGALTSLGAGTPELDAELNSLDQRVARTPQMAIEPEAFPELFDPNDRGPIVDLMATLAPVFVDAIGPSLAAFGVGKRDRVDPRAGLPQRNELAAWTGALGIGDFDLYVGGPDPQGIFAVPGERPAIVLGNQVSAPFDPARRALAAREIFALRRGSTLLRHRDPSDIAALVVAACRVGGVQVQSPAYAMLGEFERQLGKAMPRRLRKVLPSLAAAFAQSGQDPASWVEAASGTLDRMAAIAAGDVSQVSTLIENGARGVPPQTQLGQRRLHNLLGFVLSPAYLDLRARLGMGVR
;
A
#
# COMPACT_ATOMS: atom_id res chain seq x y z
N GLN A 1 -20.86 2.88 9.80
CA GLN A 1 -19.39 2.82 10.06
C GLN A 1 -18.66 3.94 9.34
N ALA A 2 -18.74 4.05 8.00
CA ALA A 2 -18.10 5.10 7.20
C ALA A 2 -18.27 6.53 7.75
N ALA A 3 -19.52 6.96 7.99
CA ALA A 3 -19.81 8.31 8.51
C ALA A 3 -19.23 8.56 9.91
N LEU A 4 -19.33 7.59 10.83
CA LEU A 4 -18.78 7.72 12.19
C LEU A 4 -17.24 7.77 12.19
N GLY A 5 -16.62 6.93 11.35
CA GLY A 5 -15.18 6.95 11.14
C GLY A 5 -14.72 8.28 10.55
N ALA A 6 -15.48 8.87 9.62
CA ALA A 6 -15.18 10.17 9.04
C ALA A 6 -15.21 11.30 10.09
N LEU A 7 -16.23 11.33 10.95
CA LEU A 7 -16.31 12.29 12.07
C LEU A 7 -15.11 12.14 13.01
N THR A 8 -14.77 10.90 13.36
CA THR A 8 -13.61 10.60 14.22
C THR A 8 -12.31 11.08 13.57
N SER A 9 -12.09 10.81 12.28
CA SER A 9 -10.91 11.29 11.54
C SER A 9 -10.77 12.82 11.50
N LEU A 10 -11.88 13.55 11.59
CA LEU A 10 -11.91 15.01 11.60
C LEU A 10 -11.75 15.61 13.02
N GLY A 11 -11.49 14.77 14.02
CA GLY A 11 -11.29 15.22 15.41
C GLY A 11 -12.55 15.34 16.23
N ALA A 12 -13.71 14.89 15.70
CA ALA A 12 -14.98 14.86 16.43
C ALA A 12 -15.23 13.51 17.11
N GLY A 13 -14.18 12.72 17.38
CA GLY A 13 -14.28 11.42 18.04
C GLY A 13 -14.70 11.56 19.51
N THR A 14 -15.58 10.67 19.96
CA THR A 14 -15.98 10.55 21.37
C THR A 14 -15.94 9.07 21.79
N PRO A 15 -15.88 8.77 23.11
CA PRO A 15 -15.94 7.38 23.58
C PRO A 15 -17.18 6.62 23.11
N GLU A 16 -18.31 7.31 22.94
CA GLU A 16 -19.57 6.73 22.44
C GLU A 16 -19.45 6.36 20.96
N LEU A 17 -18.83 7.22 20.14
CA LEU A 17 -18.55 6.92 18.73
C LEU A 17 -17.60 5.72 18.59
N ASP A 18 -16.61 5.62 19.47
CA ASP A 18 -15.70 4.48 19.51
C ASP A 18 -16.41 3.18 19.88
N ALA A 19 -17.28 3.22 20.88
CA ALA A 19 -18.09 2.07 21.27
C ALA A 19 -19.00 1.61 20.11
N GLU A 20 -19.63 2.55 19.42
CA GLU A 20 -20.49 2.25 18.26
C GLU A 20 -19.69 1.69 17.09
N LEU A 21 -18.52 2.26 16.77
CA LEU A 21 -17.63 1.72 15.74
C LEU A 21 -17.19 0.28 16.04
N ASN A 22 -16.85 -0.01 17.31
CA ASN A 22 -16.51 -1.36 17.75
C ASN A 22 -17.70 -2.33 17.63
N SER A 23 -18.90 -1.89 17.99
CA SER A 23 -20.14 -2.68 17.83
C SER A 23 -20.42 -3.01 16.37
N LEU A 24 -20.30 -2.02 15.48
CA LEU A 24 -20.48 -2.21 14.03
C LEU A 24 -19.45 -3.16 13.45
N ASP A 25 -18.20 -3.09 13.89
CA ASP A 25 -17.13 -3.97 13.42
C ASP A 25 -17.39 -5.45 13.72
N GLN A 26 -18.05 -5.75 14.84
CA GLN A 26 -18.42 -7.11 15.20
C GLN A 26 -19.53 -7.70 14.31
N ARG A 27 -20.25 -6.87 13.56
CA ARG A 27 -21.39 -7.26 12.72
C ARG A 27 -21.02 -7.52 11.26
N VAL A 28 -19.79 -7.22 10.85
CA VAL A 28 -19.31 -7.36 9.46
C VAL A 28 -18.27 -8.47 9.33
N ALA A 29 -18.14 -9.03 8.13
CA ALA A 29 -17.06 -9.95 7.82
C ALA A 29 -15.70 -9.23 7.95
N ARG A 30 -14.76 -9.87 8.65
CA ARG A 30 -13.41 -9.31 8.89
C ARG A 30 -12.45 -9.59 7.73
N THR A 31 -12.63 -10.71 7.05
CA THR A 31 -11.85 -11.10 5.88
C THR A 31 -12.71 -11.03 4.62
N PRO A 32 -12.10 -10.80 3.45
CA PRO A 32 -12.77 -10.97 2.17
C PRO A 32 -13.40 -12.36 2.07
N GLN A 33 -14.62 -12.40 1.53
CA GLN A 33 -15.32 -13.66 1.22
C GLN A 33 -15.27 -13.97 -0.28
N MET A 34 -14.88 -12.99 -1.09
CA MET A 34 -14.82 -13.04 -2.55
C MET A 34 -13.55 -12.35 -3.03
N ALA A 35 -13.07 -12.74 -4.21
CA ALA A 35 -12.00 -12.02 -4.88
C ALA A 35 -12.53 -10.71 -5.48
N ILE A 36 -11.68 -9.70 -5.53
CA ILE A 36 -11.98 -8.49 -6.28
C ILE A 36 -11.61 -8.72 -7.75
N GLU A 37 -12.62 -8.61 -8.60
CA GLU A 37 -12.43 -8.76 -10.05
C GLU A 37 -11.68 -7.55 -10.61
N PRO A 38 -10.80 -7.72 -11.62
CA PRO A 38 -9.99 -6.63 -12.19
C PRO A 38 -10.80 -5.41 -12.66
N GLU A 39 -12.04 -5.63 -13.09
CA GLU A 39 -12.97 -4.60 -13.57
C GLU A 39 -13.40 -3.63 -12.46
N ALA A 40 -13.26 -4.02 -11.18
CA ALA A 40 -13.58 -3.17 -10.03
C ALA A 40 -12.42 -2.23 -9.66
N PHE A 41 -11.20 -2.49 -10.12
CA PHE A 41 -10.03 -1.68 -9.76
C PHE A 41 -10.09 -0.20 -10.16
N PRO A 42 -10.67 0.19 -11.32
CA PRO A 42 -10.81 1.61 -11.65
C PRO A 42 -11.60 2.42 -10.60
N GLU A 43 -12.59 1.80 -9.94
CA GLU A 43 -13.36 2.45 -8.86
C GLU A 43 -12.54 2.60 -7.57
N LEU A 44 -11.56 1.71 -7.35
CA LEU A 44 -10.66 1.74 -6.21
C LEU A 44 -9.54 2.77 -6.37
N PHE A 45 -9.04 2.97 -7.58
CA PHE A 45 -7.89 3.82 -7.84
C PHE A 45 -8.18 5.31 -7.60
N ASP A 46 -7.17 6.02 -7.08
CA ASP A 46 -7.18 7.47 -7.17
C ASP A 46 -7.21 7.90 -8.65
N PRO A 47 -8.05 8.86 -9.06
CA PRO A 47 -8.12 9.31 -10.44
C PRO A 47 -6.78 9.77 -11.02
N ASN A 48 -5.82 10.16 -10.17
CA ASN A 48 -4.49 10.58 -10.61
C ASN A 48 -3.43 9.47 -10.53
N ASP A 49 -3.77 8.28 -10.03
CA ASP A 49 -2.89 7.11 -10.01
C ASP A 49 -2.95 6.33 -11.34
N ARG A 50 -2.52 7.00 -12.42
CA ARG A 50 -2.60 6.50 -13.80
C ARG A 50 -1.46 7.04 -14.66
N GLY A 51 -1.36 6.52 -15.89
CA GLY A 51 -0.44 7.00 -16.91
C GLY A 51 0.93 6.30 -16.88
N PRO A 52 1.89 6.77 -17.69
CA PRO A 52 3.13 6.05 -17.99
C PRO A 52 4.03 5.80 -16.78
N ILE A 53 3.91 6.61 -15.73
CA ILE A 53 4.63 6.37 -14.47
C ILE A 53 4.21 5.06 -13.81
N VAL A 54 2.94 4.65 -13.93
CA VAL A 54 2.45 3.36 -13.39
C VAL A 54 3.10 2.20 -14.15
N ASP A 55 3.17 2.29 -15.48
CA ASP A 55 3.79 1.26 -16.32
C ASP A 55 5.30 1.17 -16.06
N LEU A 56 5.97 2.31 -15.88
CA LEU A 56 7.39 2.39 -15.51
C LEU A 56 7.62 1.70 -14.16
N MET A 57 6.82 2.04 -13.15
CA MET A 57 6.96 1.49 -11.80
C MET A 57 6.67 0.00 -11.75
N ALA A 58 5.59 -0.46 -12.39
CA ALA A 58 5.25 -1.88 -12.46
C ALA A 58 6.33 -2.69 -13.20
N THR A 59 6.87 -2.15 -14.30
CA THR A 59 7.91 -2.82 -15.08
C THR A 59 9.24 -2.92 -14.33
N LEU A 60 9.59 -1.88 -13.57
CA LEU A 60 10.85 -1.80 -12.82
C LEU A 60 10.75 -2.35 -11.40
N ALA A 61 9.55 -2.72 -10.93
CA ALA A 61 9.33 -3.21 -9.56
C ALA A 61 10.35 -4.29 -9.13
N PRO A 62 10.69 -5.32 -9.94
CA PRO A 62 11.71 -6.29 -9.54
C PRO A 62 13.10 -5.66 -9.32
N VAL A 63 13.51 -4.74 -10.20
CA VAL A 63 14.82 -4.06 -10.10
C VAL A 63 14.87 -3.14 -8.90
N PHE A 64 13.77 -2.44 -8.63
CA PHE A 64 13.65 -1.57 -7.48
C PHE A 64 13.78 -2.33 -6.17
N VAL A 65 13.12 -3.48 -6.06
CA VAL A 65 13.20 -4.34 -4.89
C VAL A 65 14.62 -4.88 -4.72
N ASP A 66 15.25 -5.37 -5.78
CA ASP A 66 16.61 -5.89 -5.74
C ASP A 66 17.65 -4.82 -5.36
N ALA A 67 17.49 -3.59 -5.86
CA ALA A 67 18.45 -2.52 -5.65
C ALA A 67 18.25 -1.80 -4.31
N ILE A 68 17.02 -1.67 -3.82
CA ILE A 68 16.64 -0.66 -2.81
C ILE A 68 15.77 -1.26 -1.69
N GLY A 69 15.27 -2.48 -1.84
CA GLY A 69 14.37 -3.14 -0.90
C GLY A 69 12.89 -2.74 -1.11
N PRO A 70 11.98 -3.17 -0.23
CA PRO A 70 12.19 -3.88 1.04
C PRO A 70 12.79 -5.29 0.86
N SER A 71 13.47 -5.80 1.89
CA SER A 71 14.01 -7.17 1.90
C SER A 71 13.84 -7.83 3.27
N LEU A 72 13.84 -9.16 3.32
CA LEU A 72 13.79 -9.91 4.58
C LEU A 72 14.95 -9.55 5.52
N ALA A 73 16.13 -9.30 4.94
CA ALA A 73 17.31 -8.88 5.70
C ALA A 73 17.12 -7.50 6.34
N ALA A 74 16.49 -6.55 5.65
CA ALA A 74 16.17 -5.24 6.21
C ALA A 74 15.18 -5.33 7.39
N PHE A 75 14.34 -6.36 7.42
CA PHE A 75 13.46 -6.66 8.54
C PHE A 75 14.09 -7.58 9.60
N GLY A 76 15.33 -8.01 9.43
CA GLY A 76 16.01 -8.87 10.40
C GLY A 76 15.39 -10.25 10.57
N VAL A 77 14.62 -10.73 9.59
CA VAL A 77 14.00 -12.06 9.62
C VAL A 77 14.70 -13.02 8.67
N GLY A 78 14.72 -14.30 9.06
CA GLY A 78 15.34 -15.36 8.29
C GLY A 78 14.62 -16.70 8.42
N LYS A 79 15.32 -17.78 8.05
CA LYS A 79 14.73 -19.14 8.01
C LYS A 79 14.12 -19.61 9.33
N ARG A 80 14.63 -19.13 10.48
CA ARG A 80 14.14 -19.50 11.82
C ARG A 80 12.79 -18.87 12.14
N ASP A 81 12.51 -17.71 11.54
CA ASP A 81 11.29 -16.93 11.76
C ASP A 81 10.17 -17.33 10.78
N ARG A 82 10.51 -18.14 9.77
CA ARG A 82 9.57 -18.61 8.75
C ARG A 82 8.58 -19.58 9.37
N VAL A 83 7.30 -19.31 9.13
CA VAL A 83 6.19 -20.15 9.57
C VAL A 83 5.91 -21.25 8.54
N ASP A 84 5.86 -22.50 9.02
CA ASP A 84 5.41 -23.65 8.21
C ASP A 84 3.94 -23.44 7.79
N PRO A 85 3.59 -23.54 6.49
CA PRO A 85 2.21 -23.51 6.01
C PRO A 85 1.25 -24.46 6.72
N ARG A 86 1.74 -25.60 7.21
CA ARG A 86 0.94 -26.62 7.88
C ARG A 86 0.75 -26.34 9.37
N ALA A 87 1.41 -25.33 9.93
CA ALA A 87 1.27 -24.98 11.34
C ALA A 87 -0.11 -24.43 11.73
N GLY A 88 -0.94 -24.05 10.73
CA GLY A 88 -2.32 -23.63 10.96
C GLY A 88 -2.46 -22.32 11.75
N LEU A 89 -1.47 -21.43 11.70
CA LEU A 89 -1.54 -20.14 12.40
C LEU A 89 -2.75 -19.32 11.93
N PRO A 90 -3.64 -18.88 12.83
CA PRO A 90 -4.83 -18.11 12.45
C PRO A 90 -4.50 -16.83 11.66
N GLN A 91 -3.41 -16.13 12.00
CA GLN A 91 -2.94 -14.94 11.27
C GLN A 91 -2.62 -15.26 9.80
N ARG A 92 -2.07 -16.44 9.53
CA ARG A 92 -1.79 -16.89 8.16
C ARG A 92 -3.07 -17.07 7.36
N ASN A 93 -4.14 -17.58 7.99
CA ASN A 93 -5.42 -17.80 7.32
C ASN A 93 -6.09 -16.48 6.93
N GLU A 94 -6.03 -15.47 7.81
CA GLU A 94 -6.52 -14.12 7.47
C GLU A 94 -5.71 -13.47 6.35
N LEU A 95 -4.38 -13.56 6.40
CA LEU A 95 -3.51 -13.08 5.32
C LEU A 95 -3.79 -13.82 4.01
N ALA A 96 -4.01 -15.13 4.06
CA ALA A 96 -4.39 -15.93 2.89
C ALA A 96 -5.73 -15.51 2.28
N ALA A 97 -6.72 -15.12 3.09
CA ALA A 97 -7.97 -14.56 2.57
C ALA A 97 -7.72 -13.27 1.78
N TRP A 98 -6.84 -12.39 2.28
CA TRP A 98 -6.46 -11.17 1.57
C TRP A 98 -5.61 -11.41 0.32
N THR A 99 -4.58 -12.26 0.39
CA THR A 99 -3.75 -12.57 -0.78
C THR A 99 -4.54 -13.30 -1.86
N GLY A 100 -5.47 -14.19 -1.47
CA GLY A 100 -6.40 -14.85 -2.38
C GLY A 100 -7.35 -13.86 -3.03
N ALA A 101 -7.97 -12.98 -2.24
CA ALA A 101 -8.91 -12.00 -2.77
C ALA A 101 -8.28 -10.99 -3.74
N LEU A 102 -7.00 -10.67 -3.56
CA LEU A 102 -6.24 -9.76 -4.41
C LEU A 102 -5.48 -10.46 -5.56
N GLY A 103 -5.62 -11.79 -5.70
CA GLY A 103 -5.01 -12.56 -6.78
C GLY A 103 -3.49 -12.70 -6.69
N ILE A 104 -2.91 -12.60 -5.50
CA ILE A 104 -1.47 -12.83 -5.25
C ILE A 104 -1.15 -14.33 -5.17
N GLY A 105 -2.06 -15.11 -4.57
CA GLY A 105 -1.87 -16.55 -4.36
C GLY A 105 -0.97 -16.86 -3.15
N ASP A 106 -0.02 -17.78 -3.36
CA ASP A 106 0.85 -18.30 -2.31
C ASP A 106 1.90 -17.29 -1.84
N PHE A 107 2.16 -17.29 -0.54
CA PHE A 107 3.18 -16.46 0.09
C PHE A 107 3.94 -17.22 1.17
N ASP A 108 5.08 -16.67 1.57
CA ASP A 108 5.81 -17.07 2.76
C ASP A 108 5.48 -16.14 3.93
N LEU A 109 5.25 -16.70 5.12
CA LEU A 109 5.00 -15.93 6.33
C LEU A 109 6.22 -16.01 7.25
N TYR A 110 6.64 -14.86 7.76
CA TYR A 110 7.68 -14.72 8.77
C TYR A 110 7.09 -14.00 9.98
N VAL A 111 7.42 -14.43 11.21
CA VAL A 111 6.98 -13.77 12.44
C VAL A 111 8.19 -13.17 13.16
N GLY A 112 8.20 -11.85 13.33
CA GLY A 112 9.33 -11.10 13.86
C GLY A 112 9.31 -9.66 13.32
N GLY A 113 10.48 -9.15 12.95
CA GLY A 113 10.60 -7.80 12.41
C GLY A 113 10.85 -6.72 13.47
N PRO A 114 11.19 -5.50 13.04
CA PRO A 114 11.51 -4.40 13.93
C PRO A 114 10.28 -3.78 14.61
N ASP A 115 9.09 -3.93 14.01
CA ASP A 115 7.83 -3.44 14.55
C ASP A 115 6.98 -4.62 15.08
N PRO A 116 6.79 -4.74 16.41
CA PRO A 116 5.98 -5.79 17.02
C PRO A 116 4.53 -5.85 16.54
N GLN A 117 4.00 -4.73 16.02
CA GLN A 117 2.62 -4.61 15.55
C GLN A 117 2.54 -4.45 14.02
N GLY A 118 3.69 -4.49 13.34
CA GLY A 118 3.80 -4.24 11.92
C GLY A 118 3.34 -5.40 11.05
N ILE A 119 2.93 -5.08 9.84
CA ILE A 119 2.71 -6.02 8.74
C ILE A 119 3.44 -5.43 7.55
N PHE A 120 4.34 -6.19 6.93
CA PHE A 120 5.15 -5.72 5.81
C PHE A 120 5.20 -6.75 4.70
N ALA A 121 5.02 -6.30 3.46
CA ALA A 121 5.14 -7.14 2.29
C ALA A 121 6.53 -7.01 1.64
N VAL A 122 7.15 -8.14 1.33
CA VAL A 122 8.40 -8.22 0.59
C VAL A 122 8.14 -8.87 -0.77
N PRO A 123 8.31 -8.15 -1.89
CA PRO A 123 8.14 -8.72 -3.22
C PRO A 123 9.18 -9.80 -3.52
N GLY A 124 8.82 -10.74 -4.37
CA GLY A 124 9.68 -11.81 -4.86
C GLY A 124 8.88 -12.74 -5.78
N GLU A 125 9.54 -13.72 -6.39
CA GLU A 125 8.86 -14.77 -7.18
C GLU A 125 7.75 -15.45 -6.37
N ARG A 126 8.06 -15.74 -5.11
CA ARG A 126 7.08 -16.00 -4.07
C ARG A 126 7.13 -14.84 -3.07
N PRO A 127 6.09 -14.00 -2.97
CA PRO A 127 6.10 -12.88 -2.04
C PRO A 127 6.18 -13.39 -0.60
N ALA A 128 6.77 -12.58 0.27
CA ALA A 128 6.81 -12.83 1.69
C ALA A 128 6.03 -11.76 2.45
N ILE A 129 5.44 -12.14 3.58
CA ILE A 129 4.82 -11.24 4.53
C ILE A 129 5.55 -11.40 5.86
N VAL A 130 6.05 -10.28 6.39
CA VAL A 130 6.66 -10.18 7.71
C VAL A 130 5.61 -9.64 8.67
N LEU A 131 5.32 -10.41 9.71
CA LEU A 131 4.29 -10.13 10.71
C LEU A 131 4.95 -9.88 12.07
N GLY A 132 4.62 -8.76 12.68
CA GLY A 132 5.03 -8.42 14.04
C GLY A 132 4.63 -9.49 15.06
N ASN A 133 5.50 -9.74 16.03
CA ASN A 133 5.31 -10.80 17.03
C ASN A 133 4.15 -10.55 18.04
N GLN A 134 3.58 -9.34 18.06
CA GLN A 134 2.42 -9.00 18.87
C GLN A 134 1.13 -8.86 18.05
N VAL A 135 1.17 -9.23 16.75
CA VAL A 135 -0.05 -9.26 15.93
C VAL A 135 -0.83 -10.55 16.21
N SER A 136 -1.99 -10.39 16.83
CA SER A 136 -2.92 -11.49 17.13
C SER A 136 -4.05 -11.57 16.08
N ALA A 137 -4.55 -12.78 15.86
CA ALA A 137 -5.86 -12.98 15.24
C ALA A 137 -6.95 -13.07 16.31
N PRO A 138 -8.19 -12.62 16.03
CA PRO A 138 -8.61 -12.01 14.78
C PRO A 138 -8.00 -10.61 14.57
N PHE A 139 -7.70 -10.22 13.33
CA PHE A 139 -7.14 -8.88 13.08
C PHE A 139 -8.17 -7.79 13.41
N ASP A 140 -7.74 -6.84 14.26
CA ASP A 140 -8.48 -5.61 14.49
C ASP A 140 -8.54 -4.75 13.20
N PRO A 141 -9.40 -3.72 13.15
CA PRO A 141 -9.50 -2.85 11.98
C PRO A 141 -8.17 -2.25 11.50
N ALA A 142 -7.26 -1.89 12.42
CA ALA A 142 -5.97 -1.29 12.06
C ALA A 142 -5.05 -2.33 11.39
N ARG A 143 -4.99 -3.56 11.90
CA ARG A 143 -4.18 -4.63 11.30
C ARG A 143 -4.75 -5.09 9.97
N ARG A 144 -6.08 -5.08 9.81
CA ARG A 144 -6.72 -5.32 8.49
C ARG A 144 -6.37 -4.24 7.47
N ALA A 145 -6.40 -2.96 7.87
CA ALA A 145 -5.94 -1.87 7.02
C ALA A 145 -4.49 -2.07 6.57
N LEU A 146 -3.57 -2.38 7.50
CA LEU A 146 -2.16 -2.64 7.17
C LEU A 146 -2.00 -3.83 6.23
N ALA A 147 -2.61 -4.98 6.54
CA ALA A 147 -2.52 -6.18 5.71
C ALA A 147 -3.00 -5.94 4.29
N ALA A 148 -4.19 -5.37 4.12
CA ALA A 148 -4.75 -5.11 2.79
C ALA A 148 -3.92 -4.10 2.01
N ARG A 149 -3.39 -3.06 2.69
CA ARG A 149 -2.55 -2.05 2.07
C ARG A 149 -1.24 -2.63 1.52
N GLU A 150 -0.55 -3.45 2.31
CA GLU A 150 0.71 -4.09 1.93
C GLU A 150 0.51 -5.10 0.80
N ILE A 151 -0.53 -5.95 0.90
CA ILE A 151 -0.83 -6.96 -0.13
C ILE A 151 -1.28 -6.30 -1.43
N PHE A 152 -2.02 -5.19 -1.36
CA PHE A 152 -2.41 -4.46 -2.56
C PHE A 152 -1.23 -3.72 -3.21
N ALA A 153 -0.30 -3.20 -2.40
CA ALA A 153 0.95 -2.66 -2.92
C ALA A 153 1.80 -3.73 -3.63
N LEU A 154 1.82 -4.99 -3.14
CA LEU A 154 2.40 -6.12 -3.89
C LEU A 154 1.72 -6.30 -5.24
N ARG A 155 0.37 -6.33 -5.26
CA ARG A 155 -0.40 -6.55 -6.48
C ARG A 155 -0.12 -5.49 -7.55
N ARG A 156 0.11 -4.25 -7.10
CA ARG A 156 0.41 -3.09 -7.93
C ARG A 156 1.88 -2.95 -8.31
N GLY A 157 2.78 -3.73 -7.71
CA GLY A 157 4.22 -3.53 -7.87
C GLY A 157 4.71 -2.20 -7.29
N SER A 158 4.03 -1.70 -6.24
CA SER A 158 4.26 -0.39 -5.64
C SER A 158 4.63 -0.43 -4.17
N THR A 159 5.11 -1.59 -3.67
CA THR A 159 5.51 -1.78 -2.26
C THR A 159 6.53 -0.74 -1.78
N LEU A 160 7.39 -0.21 -2.65
CA LEU A 160 8.30 0.87 -2.30
C LEU A 160 7.61 2.09 -1.67
N LEU A 161 6.36 2.41 -2.06
CA LEU A 161 5.57 3.49 -1.46
C LEU A 161 5.33 3.31 0.04
N ARG A 162 5.54 2.10 0.57
CA ARG A 162 5.38 1.76 1.99
C ARG A 162 6.67 1.87 2.81
N HIS A 163 7.82 1.86 2.14
CA HIS A 163 9.12 1.72 2.80
C HIS A 163 10.10 2.86 2.52
N ARG A 164 9.68 3.84 1.73
CA ARG A 164 10.50 5.00 1.36
C ARG A 164 9.68 6.28 1.43
N ASP A 165 10.39 7.37 1.69
CA ASP A 165 9.77 8.69 1.72
C ASP A 165 9.28 9.11 0.33
N PRO A 166 8.22 9.94 0.23
CA PRO A 166 7.67 10.34 -1.06
C PRO A 166 8.69 10.99 -2.01
N SER A 167 9.62 11.78 -1.47
CA SER A 167 10.70 12.40 -2.25
C SER A 167 11.67 11.38 -2.82
N ASP A 168 11.92 10.28 -2.11
CA ASP A 168 12.80 9.21 -2.59
C ASP A 168 12.15 8.45 -3.75
N ILE A 169 10.84 8.20 -3.67
CA ILE A 169 10.10 7.57 -4.77
C ILE A 169 10.07 8.47 -6.00
N ALA A 170 9.82 9.77 -5.81
CA ALA A 170 9.87 10.74 -6.90
C ALA A 170 11.28 10.80 -7.54
N ALA A 171 12.33 10.79 -6.71
CA ALA A 171 13.71 10.73 -7.17
C ALA A 171 14.01 9.43 -7.94
N LEU A 172 13.43 8.29 -7.52
CA LEU A 172 13.62 7.01 -8.18
C LEU A 172 13.06 6.97 -9.60
N VAL A 173 11.89 7.58 -9.81
CA VAL A 173 11.29 7.72 -11.14
C VAL A 173 12.21 8.53 -12.05
N VAL A 174 12.75 9.64 -11.56
CA VAL A 174 13.70 10.48 -12.31
C VAL A 174 15.01 9.73 -12.58
N ALA A 175 15.54 9.01 -11.59
CA ALA A 175 16.73 8.19 -11.72
C ALA A 175 16.57 7.12 -12.81
N ALA A 176 15.43 6.42 -12.81
CA ALA A 176 15.11 5.43 -13.83
C ALA A 176 15.08 6.05 -15.24
N CYS A 177 14.52 7.25 -15.39
CA CYS A 177 14.50 7.94 -16.68
C CYS A 177 15.91 8.29 -17.17
N ARG A 178 16.78 8.78 -16.27
CA ARG A 178 18.17 9.10 -16.61
C ARG A 178 19.00 7.87 -16.95
N VAL A 179 18.80 6.75 -16.25
CA VAL A 179 19.39 5.45 -16.63
C VAL A 179 18.88 4.99 -18.01
N GLY A 180 17.65 5.35 -18.37
CA GLY A 180 17.08 5.17 -19.71
C GLY A 180 17.58 6.14 -20.78
N GLY A 181 18.48 7.07 -20.43
CA GLY A 181 19.00 8.09 -21.34
C GLY A 181 18.06 9.27 -21.60
N VAL A 182 16.98 9.42 -20.81
CA VAL A 182 16.01 10.49 -20.95
C VAL A 182 16.19 11.49 -19.82
N GLN A 183 16.42 12.76 -20.19
CA GLN A 183 16.49 13.85 -19.22
C GLN A 183 15.09 14.33 -18.87
N VAL A 184 14.80 14.38 -17.58
CA VAL A 184 13.54 14.88 -17.03
C VAL A 184 13.84 16.07 -16.15
N GLN A 185 13.11 17.16 -16.33
CA GLN A 185 13.20 18.31 -15.44
C GLN A 185 12.65 17.91 -14.06
N SER A 186 13.45 18.09 -13.01
CA SER A 186 13.05 17.74 -11.66
C SER A 186 13.65 18.70 -10.64
N PRO A 187 13.09 18.77 -9.43
CA PRO A 187 13.78 19.35 -8.28
C PRO A 187 15.13 18.66 -8.01
N ALA A 188 15.96 19.32 -7.20
CA ALA A 188 17.20 18.74 -6.70
C ALA A 188 16.87 17.73 -5.58
N TYR A 189 16.77 16.45 -5.94
CA TYR A 189 16.60 15.37 -4.96
C TYR A 189 17.96 14.91 -4.43
N ALA A 190 18.09 14.82 -3.10
CA ALA A 190 19.35 14.47 -2.44
C ALA A 190 19.88 13.08 -2.85
N MET A 191 18.98 12.09 -2.96
CA MET A 191 19.35 10.68 -3.22
C MET A 191 19.45 10.33 -4.71
N LEU A 192 19.20 11.28 -5.63
CA LEU A 192 19.07 11.00 -7.06
C LEU A 192 20.30 10.31 -7.66
N GLY A 193 21.51 10.85 -7.42
CA GLY A 193 22.74 10.26 -7.94
C GLY A 193 23.05 8.87 -7.37
N GLU A 194 22.65 8.61 -6.13
CA GLU A 194 22.78 7.27 -5.54
C GLU A 194 21.82 6.28 -6.20
N PHE A 195 20.56 6.66 -6.38
CA PHE A 195 19.57 5.82 -7.05
C PHE A 195 19.96 5.54 -8.50
N GLU A 196 20.45 6.53 -9.26
CA GLU A 196 20.97 6.31 -10.62
C GLU A 196 22.07 5.25 -10.65
N ARG A 197 23.03 5.32 -9.71
CA ARG A 197 24.13 4.35 -9.61
C ARG A 197 23.62 2.95 -9.24
N GLN A 198 22.74 2.85 -8.24
CA GLN A 198 22.18 1.58 -7.79
C GLN A 198 21.36 0.91 -8.90
N LEU A 199 20.48 1.67 -9.56
CA LEU A 199 19.68 1.19 -10.69
C LEU A 199 20.57 0.79 -11.87
N GLY A 200 21.56 1.61 -12.24
CA GLY A 200 22.50 1.29 -13.32
C GLY A 200 23.19 -0.06 -13.12
N LYS A 201 23.56 -0.37 -11.86
CA LYS A 201 24.19 -1.65 -11.47
C LYS A 201 23.20 -2.82 -11.51
N ALA A 202 22.00 -2.65 -10.95
CA ALA A 202 21.03 -3.73 -10.80
C ALA A 202 20.24 -4.05 -12.09
N MET A 203 20.13 -3.09 -13.02
CA MET A 203 19.26 -3.22 -14.19
C MET A 203 19.68 -4.38 -15.11
N PRO A 204 18.82 -5.38 -15.36
CA PRO A 204 19.13 -6.46 -16.28
C PRO A 204 19.09 -5.98 -17.74
N ARG A 205 19.86 -6.64 -18.62
CA ARG A 205 19.97 -6.27 -20.05
C ARG A 205 18.63 -6.18 -20.77
N ARG A 206 17.65 -7.04 -20.42
CA ARG A 206 16.30 -7.00 -20.99
C ARG A 206 15.58 -5.70 -20.66
N LEU A 207 15.62 -5.26 -19.40
CA LEU A 207 14.97 -4.03 -18.98
C LEU A 207 15.68 -2.78 -19.50
N ARG A 208 17.02 -2.79 -19.61
CA ARG A 208 17.77 -1.71 -20.26
C ARG A 208 17.31 -1.41 -21.70
N LYS A 209 16.77 -2.40 -22.42
CA LYS A 209 16.27 -2.21 -23.80
C LYS A 209 14.90 -1.52 -23.85
N VAL A 210 14.03 -1.75 -22.87
CA VAL A 210 12.66 -1.17 -22.84
C VAL A 210 12.58 0.13 -22.04
N LEU A 211 13.57 0.37 -21.17
CA LEU A 211 13.61 1.56 -20.32
C LEU A 211 13.59 2.88 -21.10
N PRO A 212 14.34 3.06 -22.22
CA PRO A 212 14.28 4.30 -22.99
C PRO A 212 12.88 4.66 -23.48
N SER A 213 12.08 3.68 -23.92
CA SER A 213 10.70 3.92 -24.36
C SER A 213 9.76 4.28 -23.21
N LEU A 214 9.88 3.60 -22.06
CA LEU A 214 9.08 3.92 -20.87
C LEU A 214 9.42 5.31 -20.33
N ALA A 215 10.71 5.63 -20.25
CA ALA A 215 11.20 6.92 -19.81
C ALA A 215 10.75 8.05 -20.75
N ALA A 216 10.78 7.82 -22.07
CA ALA A 216 10.30 8.78 -23.06
C ALA A 216 8.79 9.02 -22.92
N ALA A 217 7.99 7.96 -22.74
CA ALA A 217 6.55 8.08 -22.53
C ALA A 217 6.22 8.89 -21.27
N PHE A 218 6.95 8.66 -20.18
CA PHE A 218 6.83 9.47 -18.96
C PHE A 218 7.24 10.94 -19.18
N ALA A 219 8.39 11.19 -19.82
CA ALA A 219 8.84 12.57 -20.08
C ALA A 219 7.84 13.34 -20.96
N GLN A 220 7.20 12.68 -21.93
CA GLN A 220 6.21 13.28 -22.83
C GLN A 220 4.87 13.55 -22.15
N SER A 221 4.50 12.80 -21.11
CA SER A 221 3.23 12.99 -20.42
C SER A 221 3.21 14.24 -19.54
N GLY A 222 4.37 14.78 -19.18
CA GLY A 222 4.50 15.92 -18.26
C GLY A 222 4.00 15.61 -16.85
N GLN A 223 3.81 14.33 -16.50
CA GLN A 223 3.37 13.94 -15.16
C GLN A 223 4.43 14.29 -14.11
N ASP A 224 4.00 14.88 -13.01
CA ASP A 224 4.85 15.11 -11.85
C ASP A 224 4.92 13.84 -10.96
N PRO A 225 6.12 13.27 -10.73
CA PRO A 225 6.28 12.11 -9.86
C PRO A 225 5.76 12.34 -8.44
N ALA A 226 5.93 13.54 -7.87
CA ALA A 226 5.49 13.80 -6.50
C ALA A 226 3.96 13.74 -6.39
N SER A 227 3.26 14.37 -7.34
CA SER A 227 1.80 14.29 -7.45
C SER A 227 1.30 12.86 -7.67
N TRP A 228 2.00 12.05 -8.49
CA TRP A 228 1.66 10.63 -8.66
C TRP A 228 1.87 9.82 -7.37
N VAL A 229 2.95 10.04 -6.62
CA VAL A 229 3.19 9.37 -5.33
C VAL A 229 2.07 9.65 -4.34
N GLU A 230 1.57 10.88 -4.28
CA GLU A 230 0.39 11.24 -3.47
C GLU A 230 -0.84 10.43 -3.90
N ALA A 231 -1.12 10.38 -5.20
CA ALA A 231 -2.26 9.65 -5.75
C ALA A 231 -2.16 8.13 -5.52
N ALA A 232 -1.00 7.54 -5.80
CA ALA A 232 -0.75 6.12 -5.59
C ALA A 232 -0.81 5.72 -4.11
N SER A 233 -0.35 6.60 -3.20
CA SER A 233 -0.54 6.42 -1.76
C SER A 233 -2.02 6.48 -1.38
N GLY A 234 -2.79 7.39 -1.98
CA GLY A 234 -4.24 7.49 -1.82
C GLY A 234 -4.96 6.22 -2.27
N THR A 235 -4.60 5.64 -3.41
CA THR A 235 -5.09 4.32 -3.87
C THR A 235 -4.89 3.25 -2.79
N LEU A 236 -3.70 3.20 -2.18
CA LEU A 236 -3.41 2.24 -1.11
C LEU A 236 -4.24 2.51 0.16
N ASP A 237 -4.46 3.78 0.52
CA ASP A 237 -5.30 4.18 1.66
C ASP A 237 -6.77 3.79 1.44
N ARG A 238 -7.28 3.90 0.20
CA ARG A 238 -8.64 3.46 -0.15
C ARG A 238 -8.83 1.96 0.06
N MET A 239 -7.86 1.16 -0.35
CA MET A 239 -7.88 -0.29 -0.08
C MET A 239 -7.83 -0.59 1.43
N ALA A 240 -7.00 0.15 2.18
CA ALA A 240 -6.95 0.04 3.63
C ALA A 240 -8.31 0.37 4.28
N ALA A 241 -9.02 1.39 3.77
CA ALA A 241 -10.33 1.78 4.28
C ALA A 241 -11.41 0.73 4.00
N ILE A 242 -11.38 0.11 2.81
CA ILE A 242 -12.24 -1.04 2.49
C ILE A 242 -11.99 -2.18 3.47
N ALA A 243 -10.74 -2.47 3.80
CA ALA A 243 -10.41 -3.57 4.72
C ALA A 243 -10.80 -3.29 6.18
N ALA A 244 -10.50 -2.09 6.66
CA ALA A 244 -10.80 -1.70 8.04
C ALA A 244 -12.30 -1.51 8.29
N GLY A 245 -13.02 -0.90 7.34
CA GLY A 245 -14.38 -0.40 7.54
C GLY A 245 -14.52 0.84 8.39
N ASP A 246 -13.47 1.17 9.12
CA ASP A 246 -13.34 2.39 9.89
C ASP A 246 -12.17 3.22 9.34
N VAL A 247 -12.51 4.31 8.64
CA VAL A 247 -11.53 5.23 8.05
C VAL A 247 -10.69 5.97 9.10
N SER A 248 -11.14 6.04 10.36
CA SER A 248 -10.36 6.64 11.45
C SER A 248 -9.13 5.83 11.84
N GLN A 249 -9.11 4.54 11.49
CA GLN A 249 -7.93 3.69 11.65
C GLN A 249 -6.93 3.94 10.52
N VAL A 250 -7.42 4.23 9.31
CA VAL A 250 -6.57 4.52 8.15
C VAL A 250 -5.96 5.92 8.22
N SER A 251 -6.66 6.89 8.81
CA SER A 251 -6.13 8.25 8.96
C SER A 251 -4.83 8.29 9.78
N THR A 252 -4.66 7.36 10.74
CA THR A 252 -3.42 7.18 11.50
C THR A 252 -2.22 6.90 10.59
N LEU A 253 -2.45 6.30 9.41
CA LEU A 253 -1.40 5.90 8.46
C LEU A 253 -0.96 7.01 7.49
N ILE A 254 -1.61 8.19 7.51
CA ILE A 254 -1.29 9.29 6.58
C ILE A 254 -0.05 10.07 7.05
N GLU A 255 0.14 10.20 8.36
CA GLU A 255 1.29 10.91 8.99
C GLU A 255 1.87 10.14 10.20
N ASN A 256 1.57 8.84 10.34
CA ASN A 256 1.84 8.07 11.57
C ASN A 256 1.25 8.75 12.81
N GLY A 257 0.04 9.30 12.66
CA GLY A 257 -0.67 10.05 13.70
C GLY A 257 -1.48 9.16 14.63
N ALA A 258 -2.13 9.79 15.61
CA ALA A 258 -3.05 9.12 16.51
C ALA A 258 -4.48 9.12 15.95
N ARG A 259 -5.26 8.10 16.32
CA ARG A 259 -6.68 8.02 15.95
C ARG A 259 -7.42 9.20 16.59
N GLY A 260 -8.30 9.83 15.82
CA GLY A 260 -9.00 11.04 16.29
C GLY A 260 -8.20 12.33 16.17
N VAL A 261 -6.94 12.29 15.71
CA VAL A 261 -6.11 13.49 15.51
C VAL A 261 -5.95 13.73 14.01
N PRO A 262 -6.52 14.83 13.47
CA PRO A 262 -6.36 15.15 12.06
C PRO A 262 -4.89 15.38 11.68
N PRO A 263 -4.50 15.07 10.43
CA PRO A 263 -3.19 15.42 9.90
C PRO A 263 -2.91 16.92 10.00
N GLN A 264 -1.65 17.27 10.31
CA GLN A 264 -1.25 18.65 10.51
C GLN A 264 -0.62 19.27 9.26
N THR A 265 -0.06 18.46 8.37
CA THR A 265 0.51 18.99 7.13
C THR A 265 -0.58 19.20 6.08
N GLN A 266 -0.36 20.17 5.18
CA GLN A 266 -1.28 20.42 4.07
C GLN A 266 -1.46 19.17 3.18
N LEU A 267 -0.38 18.41 2.97
CA LEU A 267 -0.42 17.16 2.22
C LEU A 267 -1.28 16.11 2.93
N GLY A 268 -1.10 15.92 4.23
CA GLY A 268 -1.90 14.98 5.02
C GLY A 268 -3.37 15.35 5.03
N GLN A 269 -3.70 16.64 5.14
CA GLN A 269 -5.09 17.13 5.07
C GLN A 269 -5.74 16.85 3.71
N ARG A 270 -5.03 17.10 2.60
CA ARG A 270 -5.53 16.76 1.26
C ARG A 270 -5.76 15.26 1.10
N ARG A 271 -4.81 14.43 1.52
CA ARG A 271 -4.94 12.96 1.49
C ARG A 271 -6.14 12.49 2.31
N LEU A 272 -6.33 13.02 3.53
CA LEU A 272 -7.48 12.70 4.34
C LEU A 272 -8.79 13.12 3.66
N HIS A 273 -8.86 14.34 3.13
CA HIS A 273 -10.06 14.82 2.44
C HIS A 273 -10.44 13.92 1.24
N ASN A 274 -9.47 13.54 0.42
CA ASN A 274 -9.70 12.63 -0.71
C ASN A 274 -10.16 11.23 -0.24
N LEU A 275 -9.57 10.72 0.84
CA LEU A 275 -9.97 9.45 1.43
C LEU A 275 -11.40 9.50 1.99
N LEU A 276 -11.77 10.58 2.68
CA LEU A 276 -13.12 10.77 3.19
C LEU A 276 -14.14 10.88 2.06
N GLY A 277 -13.81 11.62 1.00
CA GLY A 277 -14.65 11.71 -0.21
C GLY A 277 -14.91 10.34 -0.83
N PHE A 278 -13.89 9.48 -0.89
CA PHE A 278 -14.05 8.09 -1.33
C PHE A 278 -14.91 7.26 -0.37
N VAL A 279 -14.62 7.26 0.93
CA VAL A 279 -15.32 6.43 1.93
C VAL A 279 -16.81 6.79 2.06
N LEU A 280 -17.18 8.03 1.75
CA LEU A 280 -18.57 8.50 1.75
C LEU A 280 -19.26 8.32 0.38
N SER A 281 -18.56 7.80 -0.63
CA SER A 281 -19.10 7.58 -1.96
C SER A 281 -19.82 6.22 -2.10
N PRO A 282 -20.71 6.07 -3.11
CA PRO A 282 -21.31 4.78 -3.44
C PRO A 282 -20.28 3.70 -3.80
N ALA A 283 -19.21 4.07 -4.51
CA ALA A 283 -18.15 3.15 -4.95
C ALA A 283 -17.51 2.41 -3.76
N TYR A 284 -17.32 3.08 -2.62
CA TYR A 284 -16.80 2.43 -1.41
C TYR A 284 -17.73 1.32 -0.90
N LEU A 285 -19.05 1.57 -0.88
CA LEU A 285 -20.03 0.58 -0.43
C LEU A 285 -20.10 -0.60 -1.40
N ASP A 286 -20.10 -0.31 -2.71
CA ASP A 286 -20.14 -1.32 -3.77
C ASP A 286 -18.90 -2.22 -3.72
N LEU A 287 -17.70 -1.65 -3.58
CA LEU A 287 -16.46 -2.40 -3.47
C LEU A 287 -16.43 -3.30 -2.23
N ARG A 288 -16.91 -2.80 -1.08
CA ARG A 288 -17.06 -3.63 0.13
C ARG A 288 -18.06 -4.76 -0.08
N ALA A 289 -19.19 -4.50 -0.73
CA ALA A 289 -20.19 -5.51 -1.02
C ALA A 289 -19.63 -6.60 -1.94
N ARG A 290 -18.88 -6.24 -2.99
CA ARG A 290 -18.20 -7.16 -3.91
C ARG A 290 -17.19 -8.07 -3.19
N LEU A 291 -16.53 -7.58 -2.14
CA LEU A 291 -15.64 -8.39 -1.30
C LEU A 291 -16.39 -9.24 -0.25
N GLY A 292 -17.72 -9.14 -0.16
CA GLY A 292 -18.53 -9.79 0.88
C GLY A 292 -18.37 -9.17 2.27
N MET A 293 -17.89 -7.93 2.35
CA MET A 293 -17.62 -7.17 3.58
C MET A 293 -18.60 -6.00 3.81
N GLY A 294 -19.67 -5.93 3.01
CA GLY A 294 -20.76 -4.98 3.19
C GLY A 294 -21.61 -5.29 4.43
N VAL A 295 -22.25 -4.26 4.98
CA VAL A 295 -23.28 -4.44 6.02
C VAL A 295 -24.54 -4.96 5.33
N ARG A 296 -25.07 -6.10 5.79
CA ARG A 296 -26.38 -6.60 5.36
C ARG A 296 -27.49 -5.98 6.18
#